data_AF-A0A2I2MAC2-F1
#
_entry.id   AF-A0A2I2MAC2-F1
#
_cell.length_a   1.000
_cell.length_b   1.000
_cell.length_c   1.000
_cell.angle_alpha   90.00
_cell.angle_beta   90.00
_cell.angle_gamma   90.00
#
_symmetry.space_group_name_H-M   'P 1'
#
loop_
_entity.id
_entity.type
_entity.pdbx_description
1 polymer ?
#
loop_
_entity_poly.entity_id
_entity_poly.type
_entity_poly.pdbx_seq_one_letter_code
_entity_poly.pdbx_strand_id
1 'polypeptide(L)' 'MWSNSNYSSILKMYLNKYNRLKLQINNNGFIASIEKQENGQWINDRNLPKILNKISNSFHLEKNMTIILEQ' A
#
# COMPACT_ATOMS: atom_id res chain seq x y z
N MET A 1 8.67 -7.03 6.83
CA MET A 1 7.47 -7.20 5.98
C MET A 1 7.51 -6.39 4.70
N TRP A 2 8.11 -5.18 4.65
CA TRP A 2 8.57 -4.55 3.39
C TRP A 2 10.05 -4.13 3.46
N SER A 3 10.85 -5.02 4.04
CA SER A 3 12.31 -4.87 4.15
C SER A 3 13.03 -5.05 2.82
N ASN A 4 12.30 -5.38 1.74
CA ASN A 4 12.86 -5.29 0.40
C ASN A 4 13.08 -3.80 0.10
N SER A 5 14.34 -3.38 -0.01
CA SER A 5 14.77 -1.98 -0.05
C SER A 5 13.97 -1.13 -1.06
N ASN A 6 13.57 -1.74 -2.18
CA ASN A 6 12.76 -1.11 -3.20
C ASN A 6 11.36 -0.71 -2.71
N TYR A 7 10.62 -1.55 -1.98
CA TYR A 7 9.26 -1.21 -1.55
C TYR A 7 9.25 -0.10 -0.50
N SER A 8 10.17 -0.17 0.48
CA SER A 8 10.29 0.88 1.50
C SER A 8 10.64 2.23 0.87
N SER A 9 11.55 2.27 -0.11
CA SER A 9 11.93 3.52 -0.80
C SER A 9 10.76 4.14 -1.57
N ILE A 10 9.96 3.31 -2.28
CA ILE A 10 8.80 3.76 -3.05
C ILE A 10 7.71 4.30 -2.13
N LEU A 11 7.41 3.59 -1.04
CA LEU A 11 6.43 4.04 -0.06
C LEU A 11 6.84 5.36 0.59
N LYS A 12 8.13 5.53 0.94
CA LYS A 12 8.67 6.80 1.43
C LYS A 12 8.53 7.92 0.40
N MET A 13 8.86 7.65 -0.86
CA MET A 13 8.72 8.63 -1.95
C MET A 13 7.26 9.10 -2.08
N TYR A 14 6.29 8.18 -2.01
CA TYR A 14 4.89 8.54 -2.07
C TYR A 14 4.40 9.25 -0.80
N LEU A 15 4.83 8.83 0.39
CA LEU A 15 4.47 9.47 1.65
C LEU A 15 5.07 10.88 1.79
N ASN A 16 6.20 11.17 1.13
CA ASN A 16 6.73 12.53 1.02
C ASN A 16 5.88 13.46 0.15
N LYS A 17 5.08 12.90 -0.76
CA LYS A 17 4.17 13.66 -1.63
C LYS A 17 2.74 13.70 -1.10
N TYR A 18 2.33 12.65 -0.39
CA TYR A 18 0.98 12.43 0.10
C TYR A 18 1.03 12.04 1.57
N ASN A 19 0.39 12.84 2.44
CA ASN A 19 0.47 12.64 3.90
C ASN A 19 0.03 11.25 4.36
N ARG A 20 -0.87 10.60 3.59
CA ARG A 20 -1.40 9.28 3.91
C ARG A 20 -1.58 8.41 2.67
N LEU A 21 -1.31 7.12 2.85
CA LEU A 21 -1.63 6.06 1.89
C LEU A 21 -2.52 5.03 2.56
N LYS A 22 -3.59 4.61 1.89
CA LYS A 22 -4.44 3.50 2.31
C LYS A 22 -4.24 2.33 1.37
N LEU A 23 -3.81 1.20 1.90
CA LEU A 23 -3.58 -0.03 1.17
C LEU A 23 -4.64 -1.05 1.54
N GLN A 24 -5.35 -1.56 0.54
CA GLN A 24 -6.29 -2.67 0.72
C GLN A 24 -5.60 -3.96 0.28
N ILE A 25 -5.57 -4.94 1.18
CA ILE A 25 -4.86 -6.21 1.02
C ILE A 25 -5.90 -7.33 1.10
N ASN A 26 -5.88 -8.23 0.13
CA ASN A 26 -6.77 -9.38 0.16
C ASN A 26 -6.24 -10.49 1.07
N ASN A 27 -7.08 -11.49 1.34
CA ASN A 27 -6.77 -12.67 2.15
C ASN A 27 -5.52 -13.47 1.68
N ASN A 28 -5.10 -13.30 0.43
CA ASN A 28 -3.91 -13.91 -0.15
C ASN A 28 -2.64 -13.03 -0.04
N GLY A 29 -2.72 -11.91 0.68
CA GLY A 29 -1.59 -11.00 0.90
C GLY A 29 -1.25 -10.10 -0.30
N PHE A 30 -2.09 -10.06 -1.34
CA PHE A 30 -1.93 -9.16 -2.48
C PHE A 30 -2.53 -7.80 -2.19
N ILE A 31 -1.86 -6.75 -2.67
CA ILE A 31 -2.39 -5.40 -2.59
C ILE A 31 -3.40 -5.22 -3.74
N ALA A 32 -4.68 -5.17 -3.39
CA ALA A 32 -5.79 -5.04 -4.31
C ALA A 32 -5.98 -3.60 -4.79
N SER A 33 -5.76 -2.63 -3.90
CA SER A 33 -5.84 -1.21 -4.24
C SER A 33 -4.95 -0.38 -3.32
N ILE A 34 -4.53 0.78 -3.82
CA ILE A 34 -3.87 1.81 -3.02
C ILE A 34 -4.58 3.13 -3.32
N GLU A 35 -4.96 3.84 -2.26
CA GLU A 35 -5.49 5.19 -2.33
C GLU A 35 -4.51 6.15 -1.65
N LYS A 36 -4.36 7.34 -2.22
CA LYS A 36 -3.60 8.44 -1.65
C LYS A 36 -4.54 9.52 -1.16
N GLN A 37 -4.19 10.18 -0.07
CA GLN A 37 -4.97 11.31 0.41
C GLN A 37 -4.50 12.60 -0.26
N GLU A 38 -5.41 13.27 -0.98
CA GLU A 38 -5.20 14.58 -1.59
C GLU A 38 -6.38 15.48 -1.20
N ASN A 39 -6.11 16.66 -0.62
CA ASN A 39 -7.15 17.62 -0.20
C ASN A 39 -8.29 17.01 0.64
N GLY A 40 -7.95 16.08 1.55
CA GLY A 40 -8.90 15.38 2.41
C GLY A 40 -9.66 14.23 1.75
N GLN A 41 -9.50 14.01 0.44
CA GLN A 41 -10.17 12.95 -0.32
C GLN A 41 -9.22 11.78 -0.59
N TRP A 42 -9.78 10.58 -0.67
CA TRP A 42 -9.06 9.37 -1.10
C TRP A 42 -9.14 9.23 -2.61
N ILE A 43 -7.99 9.22 -3.26
CA ILE A 43 -7.88 9.08 -4.71
C ILE A 43 -7.14 7.77 -5.02
N ASN A 44 -7.74 6.93 -5.85
CA ASN A 44 -7.18 5.65 -6.24
C ASN A 44 -5.90 5.83 -7.09
N ASP A 45 -4.81 5.17 -6.71
CA ASP A 45 -3.57 5.13 -7.48
C ASP A 45 -3.50 3.87 -8.34
N ARG A 46 -3.41 4.04 -9.65
CA ARG A 46 -3.43 2.93 -10.63
C ARG A 46 -2.07 2.25 -10.81
N ASN A 47 -0.98 2.88 -10.36
CA ASN A 47 0.37 2.43 -10.64
C ASN A 47 0.98 1.71 -9.45
N LEU A 48 0.81 2.28 -8.25
CA LEU A 48 1.33 1.75 -6.99
C LEU A 48 0.96 0.28 -6.74
N PRO A 49 -0.30 -0.19 -6.95
CA PRO A 49 -0.65 -1.59 -6.73
C PRO A 49 0.13 -2.55 -7.65
N LYS A 50 0.48 -2.12 -8.86
CA LYS A 50 1.26 -2.94 -9.80
C LYS A 50 2.71 -3.09 -9.35
N ILE A 51 3.24 -2.06 -8.67
CA ILE A 51 4.61 -2.03 -8.14
C ILE A 51 4.68 -2.79 -6.82
N LEU A 52 3.73 -2.57 -5.91
CA LEU A 52 3.66 -3.17 -4.58
C LEU A 52 2.74 -4.41 -4.57
N ASN A 53 2.80 -5.23 -5.61
CA ASN A 53 1.80 -6.27 -5.90
C ASN A 53 1.46 -7.22 -4.74
N LYS A 54 2.42 -7.55 -3.88
CA LYS A 54 2.26 -8.51 -2.78
C LYS A 54 3.15 -8.16 -1.61
N ILE A 55 2.62 -8.28 -0.39
CA ILE A 55 3.36 -7.96 0.84
C ILE A 55 4.35 -9.07 1.21
N SER A 56 3.93 -10.33 1.09
CA SER A 56 4.80 -11.49 1.25
C SER A 56 4.15 -12.71 0.59
N ASN A 57 4.98 -13.64 0.12
CA ASN A 57 4.50 -14.91 -0.45
C ASN A 57 3.91 -15.86 0.59
N SER A 58 4.28 -15.72 1.86
CA SER A 58 3.81 -16.54 2.99
C SER A 58 2.69 -15.89 3.80
N PHE A 59 2.14 -14.77 3.33
CA PHE A 59 1.11 -14.03 4.05
C PHE A 59 -0.28 -14.56 3.70
N HIS A 60 -0.85 -15.37 4.58
CA HIS A 60 -2.25 -15.78 4.54
C HIS A 60 -3.01 -15.05 5.64
N LEU A 61 -3.97 -14.21 5.25
CA LEU A 61 -4.86 -13.54 6.17
C LEU A 61 -6.21 -14.26 6.13
N GLU A 62 -6.85 -14.46 7.28
CA GLU A 62 -8.21 -15.00 7.32
C GLU A 62 -9.25 -14.05 6.69
N LYS A 63 -8.90 -12.77 6.59
CA LYS A 63 -9.77 -11.69 6.12
C LYS A 63 -8.98 -10.66 5.31
N ASN A 64 -9.68 -9.87 4.51
CA ASN A 64 -9.08 -8.70 3.88
C ASN A 64 -8.66 -7.68 4.95
N MET A 65 -7.60 -6.94 4.69
CA MET A 65 -7.01 -5.96 5.61
C MET A 65 -6.89 -4.60 4.94
N THR A 66 -7.09 -3.54 5.71
CA THR A 66 -6.75 -2.17 5.30
C THR A 66 -5.63 -1.66 6.20
N ILE A 67 -4.54 -1.20 5.59
CA ILE A 67 -3.43 -0.53 6.28
C ILE A 67 -3.43 0.94 5.87
N ILE A 68 -3.41 1.84 6.85
CA ILE A 68 -3.16 3.27 6.62
C ILE A 68 -1.73 3.55 7.06
N LEU A 69 -0.93 4.07 6.13
CA LEU A 69 0.39 4.60 6.40
C LEU A 69 0.27 6.11 6.47
N GLU A 70 0.88 6.69 7.50
CA GLU A 70 0.96 8.12 7.72
C GLU A 70 2.43 8.50 7.91
N GLN A 71 2.75 9.76 7.63
CA GLN A 71 4.09 10.33 7.79
C GLN A 71 4.52 10.42 9.26
#